data_AF-A0A506XH46-F1
#
_entry.id   AF-A0A506XH46-F1
#
_cell.length_a   1.000
_cell.length_b   1.000
_cell.length_c   1.000
_cell.angle_alpha   90.00
_cell.angle_beta   90.00
_cell.angle_gamma   90.00
#
_symmetry.space_group_name_H-M   'P 1'
#
loop_
_entity.id
_entity.type
_entity.pdbx_description
1 polymer ?
#
loop_
_entity_poly.entity_id
_entity_poly.type
_entity_poly.pdbx_seq_one_letter_code
_entity_poly.pdbx_strand_id
1 'polypeptide(L)'
;MGRMGKLGTGIGAAALAAVLLTTASLPAAAAPRQKAGSWGQLTTTTAQVAAGFPSATVASSDPTLAVATTATMSATTPPGQVYGTSAGSTYLSVSPVSASVPSSTTITFAAPTPPEFWSFVFGDIDSESVQVSATAPDGSPVAIADLGFRGAYNSLGQSDQPNWDAATGVLSGNVAASDGASGWFSPTVPLSTLTFTSTTLNFAPRLQFWMVGLTASLSGRVVDTSGAPVANATVAVQQPDATPLPGPPATAVTDGNGAYDIPVFPSAEPVQVVVTPADRAAPDPVVATPTPDADGVPVFDAVDVTAVALPTAPPTTPPAVDPADTAPTLPATGVSAPGWLIGGAIAAVVLGLALAVAARIRRRSPR
;
A
#
# COMPACT_ATOMS: atom_id res chain seq x y z
N MET A 1 -56.80 -46.90 19.26
CA MET A 1 -56.39 -47.82 18.18
C MET A 1 -55.06 -47.30 17.66
N GLY A 2 -53.91 -47.73 18.19
CA GLY A 2 -53.13 -48.92 17.77
C GLY A 2 -52.23 -48.52 16.59
N ARG A 3 -50.90 -48.69 16.52
CA ARG A 3 -49.83 -49.51 17.16
C ARG A 3 -48.52 -48.71 16.92
N MET A 4 -47.54 -48.62 17.82
CA MET A 4 -46.53 -49.62 18.26
C MET A 4 -45.50 -50.05 17.19
N GLY A 5 -44.21 -49.77 17.47
CA GLY A 5 -43.01 -50.44 16.91
C GLY A 5 -42.17 -49.56 15.96
N LYS A 6 -40.84 -49.52 15.98
CA LYS A 6 -39.80 -50.30 16.67
C LYS A 6 -38.49 -49.49 16.73
N LEU A 7 -37.65 -49.82 17.71
CA LEU A 7 -36.23 -49.49 17.76
C LEU A 7 -35.48 -50.02 16.53
N GLY A 8 -34.49 -49.25 16.08
CA GLY A 8 -33.48 -49.67 15.10
C GLY A 8 -32.13 -49.06 15.45
N THR A 9 -31.34 -49.82 16.20
CA THR A 9 -29.95 -49.56 16.57
C THR A 9 -29.07 -49.66 15.31
N GLY A 10 -28.43 -48.56 14.91
CA GLY A 10 -27.44 -48.53 13.83
C GLY A 10 -26.09 -48.06 14.36
N ILE A 11 -25.19 -49.01 14.65
CA ILE A 11 -23.78 -48.75 14.93
C ILE A 11 -23.13 -48.44 13.58
N GLY A 12 -22.94 -47.15 13.28
CA GLY A 12 -22.17 -46.69 12.14
C GLY A 12 -20.72 -46.48 12.54
N ALA A 13 -19.82 -47.32 12.02
CA ALA A 13 -18.38 -47.18 12.18
C ALA A 13 -17.91 -45.86 11.52
N ALA A 14 -17.42 -44.92 12.32
CA ALA A 14 -16.78 -43.72 11.82
C ALA A 14 -15.34 -44.06 11.37
N ALA A 15 -15.15 -44.25 10.06
CA ALA A 15 -13.84 -44.29 9.45
C ALA A 15 -13.26 -42.86 9.48
N LEU A 16 -12.24 -42.65 10.32
CA LEU A 16 -11.50 -41.40 10.39
C LEU A 16 -10.53 -41.34 9.19
N ALA A 17 -10.97 -40.77 8.07
CA ALA A 17 -10.07 -40.42 6.98
C ALA A 17 -9.28 -39.17 7.38
N ALA A 18 -8.04 -39.36 7.81
CA ALA A 18 -7.08 -38.28 7.99
C ALA A 18 -6.72 -37.73 6.60
N VAL A 19 -7.41 -36.68 6.16
CA VAL A 19 -6.99 -35.88 5.01
C VAL A 19 -5.72 -35.15 5.42
N LEU A 20 -4.59 -35.62 4.89
CA LEU A 20 -3.33 -34.91 4.93
C LEU A 20 -3.49 -33.68 4.03
N LEU A 21 -3.84 -32.52 4.62
CA LEU A 21 -3.73 -31.25 3.91
C LEU A 21 -2.23 -30.96 3.75
N THR A 22 -1.65 -31.41 2.65
CA THR A 22 -0.44 -30.79 2.13
C THR A 22 -0.82 -29.38 1.71
N THR A 23 -0.60 -28.40 2.58
CA THR A 23 -0.57 -26.99 2.18
C THR A 23 0.62 -26.80 1.26
N ALA A 24 0.45 -27.11 -0.02
CA ALA A 24 1.30 -26.53 -1.04
C ALA A 24 1.11 -25.01 -0.89
N SER A 25 2.12 -24.34 -0.33
CA SER A 25 2.24 -22.89 -0.45
C SER A 25 2.33 -22.61 -1.94
N LEU A 26 1.20 -22.31 -2.57
CA LEU A 26 1.20 -21.73 -3.89
C LEU A 26 2.02 -20.44 -3.75
N PRO A 27 3.06 -20.23 -4.57
CA PRO A 27 3.75 -18.95 -4.57
C PRO A 27 2.68 -17.89 -4.86
N ALA A 28 2.65 -16.84 -4.05
CA ALA A 28 1.92 -15.63 -4.39
C ALA A 28 2.62 -15.05 -5.63
N ALA A 29 2.23 -15.51 -6.82
CA ALA A 29 2.50 -14.76 -8.02
C ALA A 29 1.74 -13.45 -7.85
N ALA A 30 2.46 -12.34 -7.65
CA ALA A 30 1.88 -11.02 -7.77
C ALA A 30 1.18 -10.98 -9.15
N ALA A 31 -0.12 -10.77 -9.16
CA ALA A 31 -0.86 -10.74 -10.41
C ALA A 31 -0.37 -9.49 -11.17
N PRO A 32 0.23 -9.63 -12.37
CA PRO A 32 0.66 -8.47 -13.13
C PRO A 32 -0.55 -7.58 -13.44
N ARG A 33 -0.31 -6.26 -13.54
CA ARG A 33 -1.33 -5.24 -13.87
C ARG A 33 -2.38 -4.97 -12.78
N GLN A 34 -2.00 -5.05 -11.50
CA GLN A 34 -2.86 -4.54 -10.43
C GLN A 34 -2.83 -3.02 -10.37
N LYS A 35 -4.03 -2.42 -10.21
CA LYS A 35 -4.21 -1.01 -9.90
C LYS A 35 -4.94 -0.86 -8.57
N ALA A 36 -4.55 0.15 -7.80
CA ALA A 36 -5.19 0.50 -6.54
C ALA A 36 -5.18 2.02 -6.37
N GLY A 37 -6.07 2.55 -5.54
CA GLY A 37 -5.92 3.93 -5.08
C GLY A 37 -4.97 4.01 -3.90
N SER A 38 -4.12 5.03 -3.91
CA SER A 38 -3.27 5.45 -2.80
C SER A 38 -3.79 6.77 -2.27
N TRP A 39 -4.51 6.71 -1.16
CA TRP A 39 -4.93 7.89 -0.41
C TRP A 39 -3.73 8.46 0.32
N GLY A 40 -3.53 9.76 0.17
CA GLY A 40 -2.32 10.44 0.59
C GLY A 40 -2.05 10.36 2.09
N GLN A 41 -0.77 10.53 2.42
CA GLN A 41 -0.28 10.77 3.76
C GLN A 41 -0.01 12.27 3.90
N LEU A 42 -0.87 12.95 4.67
CA LEU A 42 -0.83 14.38 4.92
C LEU A 42 -0.36 14.65 6.35
N THR A 43 0.52 15.63 6.49
CA THR A 43 0.90 16.25 7.76
C THR A 43 0.59 17.75 7.69
N THR A 44 0.75 18.47 8.79
CA THR A 44 0.54 19.94 8.78
C THR A 44 1.56 20.70 7.94
N THR A 45 2.64 20.05 7.48
CA THR A 45 3.72 20.68 6.69
C THR A 45 4.02 19.98 5.38
N THR A 46 3.53 18.76 5.17
CA THR A 46 3.83 17.95 3.98
C THR A 46 2.61 17.17 3.48
N ALA A 47 2.57 16.88 2.18
CA ALA A 47 1.60 15.96 1.60
C ALA A 47 2.31 15.02 0.61
N GLN A 48 1.96 13.74 0.66
CA GLN A 48 2.50 12.69 -0.20
C GLN A 48 1.37 11.76 -0.65
N VAL A 49 1.37 11.34 -1.92
CA VAL A 49 0.33 10.44 -2.46
C VAL A 49 0.87 9.05 -2.71
N ALA A 50 1.86 8.92 -3.58
CA ALA A 50 2.53 7.66 -3.92
C ALA A 50 3.91 7.95 -4.52
N ALA A 51 4.77 6.93 -4.61
CA ALA A 51 6.04 7.06 -5.33
C ALA A 51 5.77 7.34 -6.82
N GLY A 52 6.52 8.25 -7.43
CA GLY A 52 6.25 8.77 -8.78
C GLY A 52 5.33 10.01 -8.81
N PHE A 53 4.59 10.28 -7.74
CA PHE A 53 3.83 11.53 -7.58
C PHE A 53 4.66 12.57 -6.81
N PRO A 54 4.71 13.86 -7.22
CA PRO A 54 5.49 14.87 -6.52
C PRO A 54 5.15 14.97 -5.04
N SER A 55 6.17 15.02 -4.18
CA SER A 55 5.97 15.45 -2.79
C SER A 55 5.51 16.91 -2.77
N ALA A 56 4.80 17.30 -1.72
CA ALA A 56 4.36 18.66 -1.54
C ALA A 56 4.59 19.18 -0.11
N THR A 57 4.68 20.49 0.01
CA THR A 57 4.65 21.19 1.29
C THR A 57 3.28 21.82 1.52
N VAL A 58 2.89 21.93 2.79
CA VAL A 58 1.63 22.52 3.24
C VAL A 58 1.94 23.80 4.00
N ALA A 59 1.30 24.89 3.60
CA ALA A 59 1.30 26.15 4.33
C ALA A 59 -0.15 26.58 4.59
N SER A 60 -0.50 26.94 5.82
CA SER A 60 -1.85 27.39 6.17
C SER A 60 -1.83 28.58 7.11
N SER A 61 -2.82 29.47 6.97
CA SER A 61 -3.11 30.52 7.95
C SER A 61 -4.08 30.10 9.05
N ASP A 62 -4.63 28.88 8.99
CA ASP A 62 -5.45 28.31 10.06
C ASP A 62 -4.59 28.05 11.32
N PRO A 63 -4.85 28.73 12.46
CA PRO A 63 -4.09 28.54 13.69
C PRO A 63 -4.35 27.19 14.37
N THR A 64 -5.38 26.46 13.92
CA THR A 64 -5.81 25.17 14.47
C THR A 64 -5.67 24.02 13.47
N LEU A 65 -4.89 24.22 12.39
CA LEU A 65 -4.65 23.19 11.38
C LEU A 65 -4.23 21.88 12.05
N ALA A 66 -4.95 20.80 11.72
CA ALA A 66 -4.72 19.50 12.31
C ALA A 66 -4.71 18.40 11.24
N VAL A 67 -4.20 17.24 11.63
CA VAL A 67 -4.22 16.00 10.83
C VAL A 67 -5.12 15.01 11.55
N ALA A 68 -6.03 14.38 10.83
CA ALA A 68 -6.96 13.39 11.37
C ALA A 68 -7.11 12.19 10.43
N THR A 69 -7.70 11.12 10.95
CA THR A 69 -7.96 9.84 10.24
C THR A 69 -9.38 9.31 10.49
N THR A 70 -10.21 10.08 11.17
CA THR A 70 -11.50 9.62 11.71
C THR A 70 -12.61 9.59 10.67
N ALA A 71 -12.59 10.50 9.70
CA ALA A 71 -13.49 10.48 8.55
C ALA A 71 -12.99 9.55 7.44
N THR A 72 -13.92 9.00 6.66
CA THR A 72 -13.60 8.03 5.60
C THR A 72 -14.45 8.27 4.36
N MET A 73 -13.81 8.27 3.20
CA MET A 73 -14.45 8.08 1.90
C MET A 73 -14.64 6.58 1.70
N SER A 74 -15.89 6.13 1.77
CA SER A 74 -16.22 4.73 1.54
C SER A 74 -16.08 4.38 0.05
N ALA A 75 -15.93 3.10 -0.27
CA ALA A 75 -15.87 2.61 -1.65
C ALA A 75 -17.15 2.91 -2.47
N THR A 76 -18.25 3.31 -1.82
CA THR A 76 -19.50 3.67 -2.52
C THR A 76 -19.57 5.14 -2.90
N THR A 77 -18.73 6.00 -2.30
CA THR A 77 -18.65 7.42 -2.69
C THR A 77 -18.07 7.56 -4.10
N PRO A 78 -18.36 8.63 -4.86
CA PRO A 78 -17.79 8.84 -6.20
C PRO A 78 -16.26 8.70 -6.27
N PRO A 79 -15.44 9.38 -5.44
CA PRO A 79 -13.99 9.12 -5.43
C PRO A 79 -13.65 7.70 -4.97
N GLY A 80 -14.44 7.13 -4.05
CA GLY A 80 -14.23 5.76 -3.58
C GLY A 80 -14.47 4.68 -4.63
N GLN A 81 -15.33 4.93 -5.61
CA GLN A 81 -15.53 4.02 -6.76
C GLN A 81 -14.31 3.99 -7.69
N VAL A 82 -13.55 5.09 -7.75
CA VAL A 82 -12.34 5.20 -8.58
C VAL A 82 -11.10 4.70 -7.83
N TYR A 83 -10.94 5.12 -6.59
CA TYR A 83 -9.70 4.94 -5.82
C TYR A 83 -9.83 3.96 -4.64
N GLY A 84 -11.00 3.36 -4.43
CA GLY A 84 -11.26 2.57 -3.22
C GLY A 84 -11.38 3.45 -1.96
N THR A 85 -11.38 2.82 -0.78
CA THR A 85 -11.68 3.51 0.47
C THR A 85 -10.49 4.28 1.06
N SER A 86 -10.75 5.42 1.69
CA SER A 86 -9.74 6.19 2.45
C SER A 86 -9.59 5.74 3.91
N ALA A 87 -10.12 4.57 4.29
CA ALA A 87 -10.12 4.11 5.66
C ALA A 87 -8.69 4.01 6.22
N GLY A 88 -8.43 4.70 7.33
CA GLY A 88 -7.10 4.76 7.96
C GLY A 88 -6.12 5.75 7.33
N SER A 89 -6.49 6.41 6.23
CA SER A 89 -5.68 7.46 5.60
C SER A 89 -5.89 8.80 6.29
N THR A 90 -4.89 9.67 6.18
CA THR A 90 -4.90 11.00 6.80
C THR A 90 -5.60 12.03 5.93
N TYR A 91 -6.11 13.08 6.57
CA TYR A 91 -6.58 14.31 5.94
C TYR A 91 -6.21 15.53 6.77
N LEU A 92 -6.19 16.69 6.13
CA LEU A 92 -6.11 17.97 6.84
C LEU A 92 -7.49 18.38 7.33
N SER A 93 -7.61 18.69 8.62
CA SER A 93 -8.77 19.38 9.17
C SER A 93 -8.44 20.86 9.26
N VAL A 94 -9.20 21.67 8.52
CA VAL A 94 -8.96 23.09 8.31
C VAL A 94 -10.16 23.89 8.79
N SER A 95 -9.92 24.94 9.57
CA SER A 95 -10.92 25.88 10.06
C SER A 95 -10.60 27.29 9.55
N PRO A 96 -11.60 28.15 9.29
CA PRO A 96 -11.39 29.58 9.14
C PRO A 96 -10.71 30.17 10.39
N VAL A 97 -9.98 31.27 10.23
CA VAL A 97 -9.30 31.94 11.37
C VAL A 97 -10.32 32.45 12.40
N SER A 98 -11.46 32.97 11.92
CA SER A 98 -12.62 33.34 12.73
C SER A 98 -13.86 33.44 11.84
N ALA A 99 -15.03 33.69 12.43
CA ALA A 99 -16.28 33.83 11.68
C ALA A 99 -16.27 34.91 10.58
N SER A 100 -15.40 35.91 10.68
CA SER A 100 -15.27 36.99 9.69
C SER A 100 -13.91 37.03 8.98
N VAL A 101 -13.00 36.09 9.28
CA VAL A 101 -11.66 36.05 8.70
C VAL A 101 -11.42 34.66 8.15
N PRO A 102 -11.32 34.51 6.81
CA PRO A 102 -11.07 33.22 6.20
C PRO A 102 -9.68 32.70 6.54
N SER A 103 -9.49 31.38 6.43
CA SER A 103 -8.16 30.77 6.37
C SER A 103 -7.81 30.41 4.93
N SER A 104 -6.51 30.38 4.63
CA SER A 104 -5.99 29.95 3.33
C SER A 104 -4.98 28.85 3.56
N THR A 105 -5.10 27.77 2.80
CA THR A 105 -4.15 26.66 2.79
C THR A 105 -3.62 26.47 1.37
N THR A 106 -2.30 26.40 1.22
CA THR A 106 -1.60 26.18 -0.04
C THR A 106 -0.78 24.90 0.04
N ILE A 107 -1.01 24.02 -0.92
CA ILE A 107 -0.21 22.84 -1.21
C ILE A 107 0.75 23.22 -2.34
N THR A 108 2.06 23.17 -2.09
CA THR A 108 3.09 23.47 -3.09
C THR A 108 3.80 22.19 -3.48
N PHE A 109 3.71 21.80 -4.75
CA PHE A 109 4.33 20.58 -5.26
C PHE A 109 5.81 20.82 -5.60
N ALA A 110 6.67 19.86 -5.28
CA ALA A 110 8.11 19.93 -5.56
C ALA A 110 8.43 19.85 -7.07
N ALA A 111 7.50 19.32 -7.85
CA ALA A 111 7.49 19.29 -9.31
C ALA A 111 6.02 19.37 -9.80
N PRO A 112 5.76 19.76 -11.05
CA PRO A 112 4.41 19.74 -11.62
C PRO A 112 3.71 18.41 -11.39
N THR A 113 2.45 18.44 -10.94
CA THR A 113 1.65 17.22 -10.83
C THR A 113 1.40 16.59 -12.19
N PRO A 114 1.20 15.27 -12.26
CA PRO A 114 0.63 14.65 -13.45
C PRO A 114 -0.75 15.26 -13.78
N PRO A 115 -1.13 15.33 -15.08
CA PRO A 115 -2.41 15.90 -15.48
C PRO A 115 -3.60 14.94 -15.30
N GLU A 116 -3.37 13.72 -14.81
CA GLU A 116 -4.38 12.67 -14.69
C GLU A 116 -4.01 11.66 -13.59
N PHE A 117 -4.93 10.72 -13.34
CA PHE A 117 -4.81 9.63 -12.36
C PHE A 117 -4.71 10.04 -10.89
N TRP A 118 -4.99 11.30 -10.57
CA TRP A 118 -5.10 11.77 -9.18
C TRP A 118 -6.27 12.71 -9.00
N SER A 119 -6.67 12.88 -7.75
CA SER A 119 -7.75 13.75 -7.33
C SER A 119 -7.46 14.37 -5.97
N PHE A 120 -8.18 15.44 -5.66
CA PHE A 120 -8.33 15.92 -4.29
C PHE A 120 -9.80 16.03 -3.92
N VAL A 121 -10.08 15.92 -2.62
CA VAL A 121 -11.43 15.86 -2.08
C VAL A 121 -11.56 16.84 -0.93
N PHE A 122 -12.62 17.62 -0.96
CA PHE A 122 -13.10 18.39 0.17
C PHE A 122 -14.33 17.70 0.75
N GLY A 123 -14.36 17.51 2.07
CA GLY A 123 -15.51 16.98 2.79
C GLY A 123 -15.90 17.87 3.95
N ASP A 124 -17.10 17.62 4.48
CA ASP A 124 -17.69 18.36 5.61
C ASP A 124 -17.93 19.85 5.28
N ILE A 125 -18.25 20.13 4.01
CA ILE A 125 -18.52 21.47 3.49
C ILE A 125 -19.98 21.83 3.74
N ASP A 126 -20.34 21.94 5.01
CA ASP A 126 -21.73 22.17 5.40
C ASP A 126 -21.95 23.64 5.74
N SER A 127 -21.01 24.22 6.49
CA SER A 127 -21.17 25.54 7.13
C SER A 127 -20.15 26.58 6.66
N GLU A 128 -19.47 26.28 5.57
CA GLU A 128 -18.41 27.07 4.96
C GLU A 128 -18.56 27.15 3.44
N SER A 129 -17.85 28.12 2.86
CA SER A 129 -17.53 28.13 1.44
C SER A 129 -16.03 28.00 1.23
N VAL A 130 -15.63 27.20 0.25
CA VAL A 130 -14.25 26.94 -0.10
C VAL A 130 -13.99 27.50 -1.50
N GLN A 131 -13.19 28.56 -1.60
CA GLN A 131 -12.68 29.02 -2.89
C GLN A 131 -11.43 28.24 -3.26
N VAL A 132 -11.38 27.69 -4.48
CA VAL A 132 -10.28 26.84 -4.97
C VAL A 132 -9.58 27.53 -6.13
N SER A 133 -8.25 27.56 -6.10
CA SER A 133 -7.41 28.07 -7.18
C SER A 133 -6.10 27.30 -7.26
N ALA A 134 -5.41 27.37 -8.39
CA ALA A 134 -4.13 26.68 -8.60
C ALA A 134 -3.23 27.49 -9.53
N THR A 135 -1.94 27.17 -9.54
CA THR A 135 -0.97 27.71 -10.51
C THR A 135 -0.37 26.60 -11.36
N ALA A 136 -0.12 26.90 -12.62
CA ALA A 136 0.48 26.00 -13.59
C ALA A 136 2.03 26.04 -13.50
N PRO A 137 2.76 25.14 -14.20
CA PRO A 137 4.23 25.12 -14.21
C PRO A 137 4.90 26.40 -14.69
N ASP A 138 4.22 27.17 -15.54
CA ASP A 138 4.69 28.46 -16.04
C ASP A 138 4.37 29.63 -15.09
N GLY A 139 3.75 29.35 -13.94
CA GLY A 139 3.35 30.33 -12.93
C GLY A 139 2.01 31.03 -13.23
N SER A 140 1.35 30.71 -14.35
CA SER A 140 0.03 31.27 -14.66
C SER A 140 -1.07 30.68 -13.77
N PRO A 141 -2.19 31.42 -13.55
CA PRO A 141 -3.36 30.85 -12.90
C PRO A 141 -4.00 29.75 -13.75
N VAL A 142 -4.35 28.63 -13.13
CA VAL A 142 -5.10 27.55 -13.79
C VAL A 142 -6.56 27.97 -13.95
N ALA A 143 -7.16 27.73 -15.11
CA ALA A 143 -8.57 28.01 -15.34
C ALA A 143 -9.45 27.13 -14.44
N ILE A 144 -10.56 27.67 -13.94
CA ILE A 144 -11.43 26.93 -13.00
C ILE A 144 -11.97 25.63 -13.60
N ALA A 145 -12.22 25.59 -14.91
CA ALA A 145 -12.62 24.36 -15.60
C ALA A 145 -11.54 23.26 -15.56
N ASP A 146 -10.26 23.65 -15.60
CA ASP A 146 -9.11 22.73 -15.61
C ASP A 146 -8.77 22.18 -14.21
N LEU A 147 -9.37 22.74 -13.14
CA LEU A 147 -9.39 22.11 -11.82
C LEU A 147 -10.17 20.78 -11.84
N GLY A 148 -11.02 20.57 -12.85
CA GLY A 148 -11.63 19.27 -13.12
C GLY A 148 -12.63 18.83 -12.05
N PHE A 149 -13.51 19.73 -11.60
CA PHE A 149 -14.60 19.37 -10.68
C PHE A 149 -15.41 18.18 -11.21
N ARG A 150 -15.49 17.10 -10.42
CA ARG A 150 -16.16 15.85 -10.81
C ARG A 150 -17.55 15.70 -10.21
N GLY A 151 -17.90 16.51 -9.22
CA GLY A 151 -19.25 16.56 -8.66
C GLY A 151 -19.27 16.76 -7.15
N ALA A 152 -20.46 17.08 -6.66
CA ALA A 152 -20.80 17.13 -5.25
C ALA A 152 -21.50 15.83 -4.83
N TYR A 153 -21.36 15.44 -3.57
CA TYR A 153 -22.00 14.28 -2.98
C TYR A 153 -22.07 14.41 -1.46
N ASN A 154 -22.81 13.51 -0.80
CA ASN A 154 -22.77 13.35 0.64
C ASN A 154 -22.03 12.05 0.99
N SER A 155 -21.01 12.11 1.85
CA SER A 155 -20.20 10.93 2.21
C SER A 155 -20.98 9.87 3.00
N LEU A 156 -22.10 10.26 3.63
CA LEU A 156 -23.03 9.37 4.34
C LEU A 156 -24.23 8.94 3.47
N GLY A 157 -24.28 9.34 2.19
CA GLY A 157 -25.36 9.01 1.27
C GLY A 157 -26.64 9.81 1.46
N GLN A 158 -26.60 10.93 2.18
CA GLN A 158 -27.72 11.85 2.33
C GLN A 158 -27.90 12.78 1.12
N SER A 159 -28.94 13.61 1.13
CA SER A 159 -29.24 14.55 0.03
C SER A 159 -28.49 15.87 0.09
N ASP A 160 -27.91 16.20 1.24
CA ASP A 160 -27.15 17.44 1.45
C ASP A 160 -25.82 17.40 0.68
N GLN A 161 -25.63 18.37 -0.21
CA GLN A 161 -24.46 18.49 -1.05
C GLN A 161 -24.06 19.96 -1.17
N PRO A 162 -22.76 20.27 -1.27
CA PRO A 162 -22.33 21.62 -1.57
C PRO A 162 -22.69 22.00 -3.01
N ASN A 163 -22.82 23.30 -3.26
CA ASN A 163 -23.03 23.87 -4.58
C ASN A 163 -21.70 24.42 -5.14
N TRP A 164 -21.30 23.93 -6.31
CA TRP A 164 -20.13 24.44 -7.03
C TRP A 164 -20.51 25.59 -7.97
N ASP A 165 -19.86 26.73 -7.82
CA ASP A 165 -19.90 27.83 -8.78
C ASP A 165 -18.66 27.78 -9.68
N ALA A 166 -18.85 27.26 -10.90
CA ALA A 166 -17.80 27.13 -11.90
C ALA A 166 -17.29 28.48 -12.46
N ALA A 167 -18.01 29.59 -12.25
CA ALA A 167 -17.55 30.90 -12.68
C ALA A 167 -16.54 31.51 -11.69
N THR A 168 -16.68 31.20 -10.39
CA THR A 168 -15.87 31.81 -9.33
C THR A 168 -14.90 30.84 -8.65
N GLY A 169 -15.05 29.54 -8.91
CA GLY A 169 -14.23 28.50 -8.27
C GLY A 169 -14.62 28.27 -6.81
N VAL A 170 -15.86 28.55 -6.43
CA VAL A 170 -16.33 28.46 -5.04
C VAL A 170 -17.23 27.26 -4.85
N LEU A 171 -16.88 26.40 -3.89
CA LEU A 171 -17.70 25.30 -3.42
C LEU A 171 -18.36 25.72 -2.10
N SER A 172 -19.65 26.01 -2.14
CA SER A 172 -20.39 26.51 -0.98
C SER A 172 -21.22 25.41 -0.35
N GLY A 173 -21.09 25.23 0.97
CA GLY A 173 -22.02 24.43 1.74
C GLY A 173 -23.44 25.00 1.73
N ASN A 174 -24.34 24.34 2.45
CA ASN A 174 -25.69 24.82 2.62
C ASN A 174 -26.13 24.79 4.09
N VAL A 175 -27.10 25.64 4.44
CA VAL A 175 -27.49 25.86 5.83
C VAL A 175 -28.19 24.65 6.49
N ALA A 176 -28.34 23.52 5.80
CA ALA A 176 -28.99 22.32 6.34
C ALA A 176 -28.17 21.62 7.42
N ALA A 177 -26.87 21.94 7.55
CA ALA A 177 -25.98 21.48 8.61
C ALA A 177 -26.05 19.95 8.84
N SER A 178 -26.02 19.17 7.76
CA SER A 178 -25.96 17.72 7.87
C SER A 178 -24.59 17.20 7.48
N ASP A 179 -24.06 16.27 8.28
CA ASP A 179 -22.69 15.80 8.14
C ASP A 179 -22.39 15.27 6.73
N GLY A 180 -21.21 15.62 6.22
CA GLY A 180 -20.56 14.91 5.12
C GLY A 180 -20.80 15.48 3.72
N ALA A 181 -21.34 16.69 3.56
CA ALA A 181 -21.41 17.32 2.26
C ALA A 181 -19.99 17.51 1.68
N SER A 182 -19.75 17.04 0.46
CA SER A 182 -18.41 16.85 -0.10
C SER A 182 -18.37 17.20 -1.58
N GLY A 183 -17.19 17.58 -2.07
CA GLY A 183 -16.92 17.76 -3.50
C GLY A 183 -15.50 17.31 -3.84
N TRP A 184 -15.32 16.83 -5.06
CA TRP A 184 -14.03 16.28 -5.49
C TRP A 184 -13.66 16.72 -6.91
N PHE A 185 -12.35 16.69 -7.15
CA PHE A 185 -11.72 17.30 -8.30
C PHE A 185 -10.64 16.37 -8.84
N SER A 186 -10.60 16.18 -10.16
CA SER A 186 -9.48 15.51 -10.83
C SER A 186 -8.95 16.46 -11.90
N PRO A 187 -7.91 17.25 -11.57
CA PRO A 187 -7.34 18.23 -12.49
C PRO A 187 -6.96 17.60 -13.82
N THR A 188 -7.06 18.39 -14.89
CA THR A 188 -6.75 17.94 -16.27
C THR A 188 -5.45 18.55 -16.80
N VAL A 189 -4.77 19.35 -15.97
CA VAL A 189 -3.51 20.01 -16.26
C VAL A 189 -2.54 19.85 -15.09
N PRO A 190 -1.22 19.90 -15.34
CA PRO A 190 -0.23 19.91 -14.27
C PRO A 190 -0.39 21.11 -13.35
N LEU A 191 -0.26 20.91 -12.04
CA LEU A 191 -0.31 21.96 -11.03
C LEU A 191 1.05 22.10 -10.33
N SER A 192 1.47 23.34 -10.08
CA SER A 192 2.60 23.68 -9.20
C SER A 192 2.12 24.01 -7.79
N THR A 193 0.96 24.65 -7.67
CA THR A 193 0.31 24.89 -6.38
C THR A 193 -1.19 24.64 -6.47
N LEU A 194 -1.78 24.21 -5.35
CA LEU A 194 -3.22 24.17 -5.11
C LEU A 194 -3.49 24.99 -3.85
N THR A 195 -4.29 26.05 -3.97
CA THR A 195 -4.69 26.91 -2.86
C THR A 195 -6.18 26.86 -2.66
N PHE A 196 -6.61 26.68 -1.41
CA PHE A 196 -8.01 26.81 -1.04
C PHE A 196 -8.20 27.75 0.15
N THR A 197 -9.26 28.55 0.08
CA THR A 197 -9.63 29.53 1.11
C THR A 197 -10.97 29.13 1.72
N SER A 198 -10.97 28.82 3.01
CA SER A 198 -12.17 28.45 3.76
C SER A 198 -12.75 29.67 4.48
N THR A 199 -14.03 29.94 4.24
CA THR A 199 -14.78 31.07 4.82
C THR A 199 -16.00 30.55 5.56
N THR A 200 -16.23 31.01 6.79
CA THR A 200 -17.43 30.68 7.55
C THR A 200 -18.68 31.26 6.88
N LEU A 201 -19.69 30.42 6.65
CA LEU A 201 -21.05 30.85 6.31
C LEU A 201 -21.91 30.92 7.58
N ASN A 202 -21.84 29.89 8.42
CA ASN A 202 -22.54 29.77 9.69
C ASN A 202 -21.74 28.87 10.65
N PHE A 203 -22.13 28.86 11.94
CA PHE A 203 -21.55 27.98 12.96
C PHE A 203 -20.01 27.99 13.04
N ALA A 204 -19.40 26.82 13.26
CA ALA A 204 -17.96 26.62 13.45
C ALA A 204 -17.45 25.51 12.50
N PRO A 205 -17.21 25.84 11.21
CA PRO A 205 -16.88 24.85 10.18
C PRO A 205 -15.54 24.15 10.39
N ARG A 206 -15.44 22.90 9.92
CA ARG A 206 -14.21 22.10 9.87
C ARG A 206 -14.09 21.34 8.55
N LEU A 207 -13.58 22.03 7.55
CA LEU A 207 -13.27 21.46 6.25
C LEU A 207 -12.29 20.29 6.38
N GLN A 208 -12.57 19.22 5.65
CA GLN A 208 -11.71 18.03 5.54
C GLN A 208 -11.08 18.00 4.14
N PHE A 209 -9.77 17.86 4.04
CA PHE A 209 -9.04 17.83 2.76
C PHE A 209 -8.19 16.57 2.59
N TRP A 210 -8.45 15.81 1.51
CA TRP A 210 -7.68 14.65 1.11
C TRP A 210 -7.05 14.84 -0.27
N MET A 211 -5.99 14.08 -0.49
CA MET A 211 -5.43 13.80 -1.82
C MET A 211 -5.43 12.30 -2.08
N VAL A 212 -5.58 11.91 -3.33
CA VAL A 212 -5.60 10.49 -3.74
C VAL A 212 -5.07 10.34 -5.16
N GLY A 213 -4.38 9.24 -5.43
CA GLY A 213 -3.91 8.89 -6.77
C GLY A 213 -4.11 7.41 -7.05
N LEU A 214 -4.16 7.02 -8.32
CA LEU A 214 -4.00 5.62 -8.70
C LEU A 214 -2.52 5.24 -8.57
N THR A 215 -2.27 3.97 -8.29
CA THR A 215 -0.97 3.33 -8.41
C THR A 215 -1.11 2.11 -9.30
N ALA A 216 -0.07 1.83 -10.06
CA ALA A 216 0.14 0.58 -10.79
C ALA A 216 1.21 -0.24 -10.05
N SER A 217 0.98 -1.54 -9.93
CA SER A 217 1.98 -2.48 -9.43
C SER A 217 3.07 -2.69 -10.49
N LEU A 218 4.32 -2.45 -10.12
CA LEU A 218 5.50 -2.93 -10.84
C LEU A 218 6.05 -4.14 -10.06
N SER A 219 5.80 -5.32 -10.59
CA SER A 219 6.14 -6.60 -9.95
C SER A 219 7.01 -7.48 -10.85
N GLY A 220 7.60 -8.51 -10.26
CA GLY A 220 8.44 -9.46 -10.98
C GLY A 220 9.20 -10.38 -10.04
N ARG A 221 10.17 -11.12 -10.57
CA ARG A 221 11.08 -11.95 -9.77
C ARG A 221 12.53 -11.63 -10.06
N VAL A 222 13.35 -11.70 -9.02
CA VAL A 222 14.79 -11.75 -9.14
C VAL A 222 15.24 -13.20 -9.03
N VAL A 223 15.91 -13.69 -10.07
CA VAL A 223 16.49 -15.04 -10.15
C VAL A 223 18.00 -14.95 -10.43
N ASP A 224 18.76 -15.98 -10.08
CA ASP A 224 20.15 -16.09 -10.52
C ASP A 224 20.26 -16.76 -11.90
N THR A 225 21.49 -16.90 -12.41
CA THR A 225 21.75 -17.52 -13.72
C THR A 225 21.38 -19.01 -13.80
N SER A 226 21.12 -19.68 -12.67
CA SER A 226 20.57 -21.04 -12.61
C SER A 226 19.04 -21.08 -12.58
N GLY A 227 18.40 -19.91 -12.48
CA GLY A 227 16.96 -19.76 -12.31
C GLY A 227 16.50 -19.88 -10.86
N ALA A 228 17.41 -19.98 -9.89
CA ALA A 228 17.06 -20.04 -8.47
C ALA A 228 16.66 -18.64 -7.96
N PRO A 229 15.66 -18.53 -7.06
CA PRO A 229 15.20 -17.24 -6.55
C PRO A 229 16.27 -16.52 -5.71
N VAL A 230 16.30 -15.20 -5.85
CA VAL A 230 17.17 -14.32 -5.05
C VAL A 230 16.34 -13.61 -3.99
N ALA A 231 16.39 -14.10 -2.75
CA ALA A 231 15.71 -13.46 -1.63
C ALA A 231 16.51 -12.30 -1.05
N ASN A 232 15.82 -11.36 -0.38
CA ASN A 232 16.41 -10.23 0.33
C ASN A 232 17.24 -9.26 -0.54
N ALA A 233 17.09 -9.32 -1.87
CA ALA A 233 17.57 -8.26 -2.76
C ALA A 233 16.64 -7.04 -2.66
N THR A 234 17.24 -5.85 -2.55
CA THR A 234 16.53 -4.58 -2.65
C THR A 234 16.25 -4.29 -4.12
N VAL A 235 15.00 -3.98 -4.43
CA VAL A 235 14.57 -3.55 -5.77
C VAL A 235 14.14 -2.10 -5.66
N ALA A 236 14.61 -1.26 -6.57
CA ALA A 236 14.27 0.15 -6.66
C ALA A 236 13.81 0.51 -8.07
N VAL A 237 12.88 1.46 -8.17
CA VAL A 237 12.42 2.02 -9.44
C VAL A 237 12.92 3.46 -9.57
N GLN A 238 13.48 3.78 -10.73
CA GLN A 238 14.04 5.09 -11.04
C GLN A 238 13.72 5.50 -12.50
N GLN A 239 13.99 6.74 -12.86
CA GLN A 239 13.85 7.21 -14.23
C GLN A 239 14.96 6.62 -15.15
N PRO A 240 14.77 6.62 -16.48
CA PRO A 240 15.77 6.09 -17.42
C PRO A 240 17.16 6.76 -17.36
N ASP A 241 17.25 7.98 -16.83
CA ASP A 241 18.50 8.71 -16.63
C ASP A 241 19.16 8.45 -15.25
N ALA A 242 18.66 7.44 -14.53
CA ALA A 242 19.06 7.05 -13.17
C ALA A 242 18.71 8.07 -12.08
N THR A 243 17.85 9.04 -12.34
CA THR A 243 17.30 9.91 -11.29
C THR A 243 16.17 9.21 -10.52
N PRO A 244 16.04 9.42 -9.19
CA PRO A 244 14.93 8.86 -8.43
C PRO A 244 13.57 9.34 -8.95
N LEU A 245 12.53 8.50 -8.85
CA LEU A 245 11.16 8.95 -9.07
C LEU A 245 10.79 10.08 -8.09
N PRO A 246 9.93 11.04 -8.49
CA PRO A 246 9.38 12.04 -7.58
C PRO A 246 8.66 11.40 -6.38
N GLY A 247 8.63 12.10 -5.25
CA GLY A 247 7.90 11.65 -4.07
C GLY A 247 8.69 10.66 -3.18
N PRO A 248 8.02 9.77 -2.44
CA PRO A 248 8.71 8.78 -1.62
C PRO A 248 9.45 7.75 -2.50
N PRO A 249 10.52 7.11 -1.99
CA PRO A 249 11.25 6.09 -2.74
C PRO A 249 10.36 4.92 -3.15
N ALA A 250 10.43 4.52 -4.42
CA ALA A 250 9.80 3.32 -4.95
C ALA A 250 10.72 2.11 -4.74
N THR A 251 10.65 1.47 -3.58
CA THR A 251 11.50 0.31 -3.26
C THR A 251 10.71 -0.86 -2.66
N ALA A 252 11.23 -2.06 -2.87
CA ALA A 252 10.78 -3.29 -2.21
C ALA A 252 11.97 -4.19 -1.88
N VAL A 253 11.73 -5.20 -1.05
CA VAL A 253 12.68 -6.28 -0.80
C VAL A 253 12.07 -7.57 -1.30
N THR A 254 12.84 -8.32 -2.07
CA THR A 254 12.40 -9.62 -2.61
C THR A 254 12.14 -10.63 -1.50
N ASP A 255 11.06 -11.40 -1.65
CA ASP A 255 10.69 -12.46 -0.72
C ASP A 255 11.53 -13.74 -0.90
N GLY A 256 11.19 -14.81 -0.18
CA GLY A 256 11.88 -16.11 -0.29
C GLY A 256 11.80 -16.76 -1.69
N ASN A 257 10.85 -16.34 -2.52
CA ASN A 257 10.70 -16.75 -3.91
C ASN A 257 11.34 -15.75 -4.88
N GLY A 258 12.09 -14.76 -4.39
CA GLY A 258 12.67 -13.69 -5.20
C GLY A 258 11.62 -12.72 -5.76
N ALA A 259 10.35 -12.82 -5.36
CA ALA A 259 9.30 -11.98 -5.88
C ALA A 259 9.33 -10.60 -5.24
N TYR A 260 9.01 -9.56 -6.01
CA TYR A 260 8.83 -8.20 -5.53
C TYR A 260 7.56 -7.58 -6.12
N ASP A 261 7.04 -6.58 -5.42
CA ASP A 261 5.92 -5.76 -5.84
C ASP A 261 6.14 -4.32 -5.33
N ILE A 262 6.15 -3.36 -6.24
CA ILE A 262 6.38 -1.95 -5.93
C ILE A 262 5.22 -1.13 -6.50
N PRO A 263 4.39 -0.49 -5.67
CA PRO A 263 3.38 0.44 -6.16
C PRO A 263 4.05 1.72 -6.66
N VAL A 264 3.78 2.06 -7.92
CA VAL A 264 4.27 3.29 -8.57
C VAL A 264 3.11 4.08 -9.14
N PHE A 265 3.20 5.41 -9.14
CA PHE A 265 2.21 6.25 -9.80
C PHE A 265 2.22 5.97 -11.32
N PRO A 266 1.05 5.83 -11.98
CA PRO A 266 1.00 5.56 -13.40
C PRO A 266 1.73 6.65 -14.20
N SER A 267 2.67 6.20 -15.04
CA SER A 267 3.42 7.06 -15.95
C SER A 267 3.34 6.43 -17.33
N ALA A 268 3.21 7.24 -18.39
CA ALA A 268 3.36 6.77 -19.77
C ALA A 268 4.84 6.56 -20.14
N GLU A 269 5.76 7.14 -19.37
CA GLU A 269 7.19 7.06 -19.61
C GLU A 269 7.78 5.74 -19.08
N PRO A 270 8.80 5.17 -19.76
CA PRO A 270 9.54 4.03 -19.25
C PRO A 270 10.24 4.33 -17.92
N VAL A 271 10.45 3.29 -17.11
CA VAL A 271 11.22 3.36 -15.86
C VAL A 271 12.32 2.30 -15.85
N GLN A 272 13.31 2.44 -14.98
CA GLN A 272 14.34 1.44 -14.74
C GLN A 272 14.10 0.73 -13.40
N VAL A 273 14.19 -0.59 -13.44
CA VAL A 273 14.25 -1.48 -12.28
C VAL A 273 15.70 -1.74 -11.96
N VAL A 274 16.14 -1.31 -10.79
CA VAL A 274 17.49 -1.54 -10.27
C VAL A 274 17.42 -2.55 -9.15
N VAL A 275 18.23 -3.59 -9.24
CA VAL A 275 18.29 -4.65 -8.22
C VAL A 275 19.65 -4.60 -7.54
N THR A 276 19.64 -4.53 -6.23
CA THR A 276 20.82 -4.60 -5.37
C THR A 276 20.72 -5.83 -4.47
N PRO A 277 21.28 -6.97 -4.91
CA PRO A 277 21.35 -8.17 -4.09
C PRO A 277 22.28 -8.01 -2.88
N ALA A 278 22.02 -8.74 -1.80
CA ALA A 278 22.82 -8.66 -0.58
C ALA A 278 24.19 -9.38 -0.66
N ASP A 279 24.26 -10.47 -1.42
CA ASP A 279 25.37 -11.45 -1.37
C ASP A 279 26.01 -11.74 -2.74
N ARG A 280 25.66 -10.96 -3.77
CA ARG A 280 26.08 -11.17 -5.16
C ARG A 280 26.19 -9.85 -5.91
N ALA A 281 26.77 -9.88 -7.11
CA ALA A 281 26.89 -8.68 -7.93
C ALA A 281 25.52 -8.21 -8.45
N ALA A 282 25.33 -6.89 -8.47
CA ALA A 282 24.14 -6.28 -9.04
C ALA A 282 24.09 -6.52 -10.56
N PRO A 283 22.93 -6.92 -11.12
CA PRO A 283 22.74 -6.95 -12.56
C PRO A 283 22.64 -5.54 -13.15
N ASP A 284 22.71 -5.45 -14.47
CA ASP A 284 22.38 -4.21 -15.17
C ASP A 284 20.90 -3.83 -14.94
N PRO A 285 20.57 -2.52 -14.83
CA PRO A 285 19.18 -2.07 -14.73
C PRO A 285 18.32 -2.56 -15.89
N VAL A 286 17.09 -2.96 -15.60
CA VAL A 286 16.11 -3.42 -16.61
C VAL A 286 15.09 -2.31 -16.88
N VAL A 287 14.84 -2.00 -18.15
CA VAL A 287 13.83 -1.01 -18.53
C VAL A 287 12.44 -1.66 -18.54
N ALA A 288 11.51 -1.11 -17.77
CA ALA A 288 10.11 -1.46 -17.78
C ALA A 288 9.32 -0.41 -18.58
N THR A 289 8.64 -0.85 -19.63
CA THR A 289 7.79 0.03 -20.45
C THR A 289 6.33 -0.21 -20.08
N PRO A 290 5.60 0.82 -19.63
CA PRO A 290 4.19 0.67 -19.29
C PRO A 290 3.34 0.49 -20.56
N THR A 291 2.24 -0.24 -20.42
CA THR A 291 1.20 -0.34 -21.45
C THR A 291 -0.14 0.08 -20.86
N PRO A 292 -0.97 0.85 -21.58
CA PRO A 292 -2.30 1.21 -21.07
C PRO A 292 -3.17 -0.04 -20.87
N ASP A 293 -3.90 -0.09 -19.75
CA ASP A 293 -4.94 -1.09 -19.52
C ASP A 293 -6.24 -0.75 -20.29
N ALA A 294 -7.31 -1.51 -20.05
CA ALA A 294 -8.60 -1.30 -20.72
C ALA A 294 -9.25 0.06 -20.40
N ASP A 295 -8.88 0.67 -19.27
CA ASP A 295 -9.35 1.98 -18.83
C ASP A 295 -8.36 3.11 -19.22
N GLY A 296 -7.30 2.77 -19.96
CA GLY A 296 -6.26 3.71 -20.40
C GLY A 296 -5.21 4.02 -19.33
N VAL A 297 -5.23 3.37 -18.17
CA VAL A 297 -4.27 3.59 -17.09
C VAL A 297 -2.96 2.88 -17.44
N PRO A 298 -1.79 3.56 -17.46
CA PRO A 298 -0.51 2.90 -17.66
C PRO A 298 -0.23 1.85 -16.57
N VAL A 299 -0.03 0.60 -16.98
CA VAL A 299 0.32 -0.54 -16.11
C VAL A 299 1.57 -1.25 -16.62
N PHE A 300 2.26 -1.95 -15.72
CA PHE A 300 3.46 -2.71 -16.07
C PHE A 300 3.14 -4.20 -16.18
N ASP A 301 3.76 -4.85 -17.17
CA ASP A 301 3.90 -6.31 -17.16
C ASP A 301 4.92 -6.73 -16.11
N ALA A 302 4.92 -8.02 -15.74
CA ALA A 302 5.91 -8.54 -14.81
C ALA A 302 7.33 -8.40 -15.40
N VAL A 303 8.26 -7.90 -14.59
CA VAL A 303 9.66 -7.66 -14.99
C VAL A 303 10.57 -8.61 -14.22
N ASP A 304 10.99 -9.69 -14.86
CA ASP A 304 11.96 -10.60 -14.25
C ASP A 304 13.39 -10.08 -14.46
N VAL A 305 14.20 -10.14 -13.40
CA VAL A 305 15.60 -9.70 -13.40
C VAL A 305 16.50 -10.87 -13.08
N THR A 306 17.53 -11.09 -13.91
CA THR A 306 18.53 -12.14 -13.67
C THR A 306 19.77 -11.53 -13.02
N ALA A 307 19.97 -11.79 -11.73
CA ALA A 307 21.17 -11.41 -11.00
C ALA A 307 22.35 -12.32 -11.35
N VAL A 308 23.56 -11.78 -11.28
CA VAL A 308 24.78 -12.57 -11.46
C VAL A 308 24.92 -13.54 -10.28
N ALA A 309 25.27 -14.80 -10.57
CA ALA A 309 25.51 -15.80 -9.54
C ALA A 309 26.59 -15.34 -8.54
N LEU A 310 26.57 -15.90 -7.33
CA LEU A 310 27.67 -15.70 -6.40
C LEU A 310 29.00 -16.05 -7.11
N PRO A 311 30.08 -15.29 -6.87
CA PRO A 311 31.39 -15.72 -7.32
C PRO A 311 31.59 -17.13 -6.79
N THR A 312 31.77 -18.10 -7.69
CA THR A 312 32.17 -19.44 -7.27
C THR A 312 33.44 -19.23 -6.46
N ALA A 313 33.43 -19.65 -5.19
CA ALA A 313 34.64 -19.62 -4.38
C ALA A 313 35.76 -20.23 -5.24
N PRO A 314 36.96 -19.60 -5.33
CA PRO A 314 38.06 -20.17 -6.09
C PRO A 314 38.16 -21.64 -5.70
N PRO A 315 38.32 -22.58 -6.67
CA PRO A 315 38.42 -23.98 -6.33
C PRO A 315 39.45 -24.08 -5.21
N THR A 316 39.02 -24.49 -4.02
CA THR A 316 39.97 -24.73 -2.94
C THR A 316 40.78 -25.90 -3.44
N THR A 317 41.97 -25.61 -3.99
CA THR A 317 42.94 -26.66 -4.29
C THR A 317 43.08 -27.40 -2.97
N PRO A 318 42.67 -28.68 -2.89
CA PRO A 318 42.89 -29.45 -1.69
C PRO A 318 44.38 -29.28 -1.36
N PRO A 319 44.75 -28.98 -0.10
CA PRO A 319 46.16 -28.91 0.26
C PRO A 319 46.84 -30.15 -0.30
N ALA A 320 47.91 -29.95 -1.07
CA ALA A 320 48.65 -31.04 -1.69
C ALA A 320 48.98 -32.05 -0.59
N VAL A 321 48.35 -33.23 -0.66
CA VAL A 321 48.68 -34.33 0.24
C VAL A 321 50.06 -34.77 -0.21
N ASP A 322 51.07 -34.46 0.61
CA ASP A 322 52.41 -34.99 0.43
C ASP A 322 52.31 -36.54 0.41
N PRO A 323 52.76 -37.25 -0.64
CA PRO A 323 52.66 -38.71 -0.71
C PRO A 323 53.49 -39.44 0.36
N ALA A 324 54.22 -38.72 1.21
CA ALA A 324 55.09 -39.26 2.23
C ALA A 324 54.60 -38.93 3.64
N ASP A 325 53.37 -39.30 3.99
CA ASP A 325 53.12 -39.61 5.40
C ASP A 325 52.13 -40.75 5.62
N THR A 326 52.48 -41.49 6.65
CA THR A 326 52.10 -42.84 7.04
C THR A 326 50.60 -43.14 7.12
N ALA A 327 50.27 -44.41 6.86
CA ALA A 327 48.94 -45.00 6.96
C ALA A 327 48.21 -44.59 8.26
N PRO A 328 46.95 -44.10 8.19
CA PRO A 328 46.18 -43.81 9.38
C PRO A 328 45.79 -45.12 10.08
N THR A 329 46.11 -45.19 11.38
CA THR A 329 45.49 -46.14 12.29
C THR A 329 44.00 -45.81 12.41
N LEU A 330 43.14 -46.81 12.22
CA LEU A 330 41.70 -46.71 12.39
C LEU A 330 41.35 -46.24 13.81
N PRO A 331 40.65 -45.11 14.00
CA PRO A 331 40.11 -44.77 15.31
C PRO A 331 38.97 -45.74 15.66
N ALA A 332 39.06 -46.30 16.87
CA ALA A 332 38.02 -47.12 17.48
C ALA A 332 36.68 -46.36 17.48
N THR A 333 35.64 -46.99 16.94
CA THR A 333 34.26 -46.52 17.00
C THR A 333 33.75 -46.54 18.44
N GLY A 334 34.00 -45.48 19.19
CA GLY A 334 33.42 -45.20 20.50
C GLY A 334 32.25 -44.24 20.35
N VAL A 335 31.04 -44.78 20.18
CA VAL A 335 29.81 -43.98 20.22
C VAL A 335 29.45 -43.73 21.69
N SER A 336 29.76 -42.55 22.21
CA SER A 336 29.20 -42.07 23.48
C SER A 336 28.33 -40.85 23.20
N ALA A 337 27.04 -41.10 22.90
CA ALA A 337 26.04 -40.06 22.92
C ALA A 337 25.90 -39.53 24.36
N PRO A 338 26.04 -38.22 24.60
CA PRO A 338 25.86 -37.68 25.94
C PRO A 338 24.37 -37.75 26.34
N GLY A 339 24.09 -38.33 27.51
CA GLY A 339 22.73 -38.68 27.97
C GLY A 339 21.71 -37.53 28.06
N TRP A 340 22.13 -36.28 27.93
CA TRP A 340 21.22 -35.12 27.93
C TRP A 340 20.41 -34.99 26.62
N LEU A 341 20.84 -35.61 25.52
CA LEU A 341 20.09 -35.61 24.26
C LEU A 341 18.88 -36.57 24.25
N ILE A 342 18.80 -37.51 25.19
CA ILE A 342 17.61 -38.39 25.36
C ILE A 342 16.60 -37.77 26.35
N GLY A 343 17.02 -36.84 27.21
CA GLY A 343 16.13 -36.14 28.16
C GLY A 343 15.24 -35.06 27.53
N GLY A 344 15.72 -34.37 26.49
CA GLY A 344 15.00 -33.25 25.88
C GLY A 344 13.70 -33.66 25.16
N ALA A 345 13.68 -34.84 24.53
CA ALA A 345 12.52 -35.32 23.80
C ALA A 345 11.37 -35.78 24.74
N ILE A 346 11.69 -36.25 25.96
CA ILE A 346 10.67 -36.69 26.93
C ILE A 346 9.99 -35.49 27.62
N ALA A 347 10.73 -34.41 27.89
CA ALA A 347 10.18 -33.20 28.52
C ALA A 347 9.15 -32.48 27.62
N ALA A 348 9.38 -32.45 26.30
CA ALA A 348 8.46 -31.81 25.36
C ALA A 348 7.12 -32.56 25.24
N VAL A 349 7.13 -33.90 25.33
CA VAL A 349 5.92 -34.72 25.27
C VAL A 349 5.07 -34.58 26.54
N VAL A 350 5.70 -34.51 27.72
CA VAL A 350 4.97 -34.33 29.00
C VAL A 350 4.35 -32.92 29.09
N LEU A 351 5.05 -31.88 28.63
CA LEU A 351 4.53 -30.51 28.65
C LEU A 351 3.36 -30.33 27.65
N GLY A 352 3.44 -30.98 26.48
CA GLY A 352 2.33 -31.00 25.51
C GLY A 352 1.08 -31.70 26.04
N LEU A 353 1.24 -32.82 26.76
CA LEU A 353 0.11 -33.54 27.38
C LEU A 353 -0.53 -32.75 28.53
N ALA A 354 0.27 -32.06 29.35
CA ALA A 354 -0.25 -31.22 30.44
C ALA A 354 -1.09 -30.04 29.92
N LEU A 355 -0.65 -29.39 28.84
CA LEU A 355 -1.39 -28.28 28.20
C LEU A 355 -2.69 -28.76 27.53
N ALA A 356 -2.68 -29.94 26.90
CA ALA A 356 -3.89 -30.52 26.31
C ALA A 356 -4.95 -30.89 27.38
N VAL A 357 -4.52 -31.37 28.56
CA VAL A 357 -5.43 -31.66 29.68
C VAL A 357 -5.98 -30.38 30.30
N ALA A 358 -5.16 -29.34 30.49
CA ALA A 358 -5.62 -28.04 31.01
C ALA A 358 -6.64 -27.36 30.08
N ALA A 359 -6.44 -27.44 28.75
CA ALA A 359 -7.39 -26.92 27.76
C ALA A 359 -8.73 -27.68 27.78
N ARG A 360 -8.72 -28.98 28.10
CA ARG A 360 -9.93 -29.81 28.21
C ARG A 360 -10.73 -29.55 29.48
N ILE A 361 -10.07 -29.19 30.59
CA ILE A 361 -10.73 -28.84 31.85
C ILE A 361 -11.43 -27.48 31.74
N ARG A 362 -10.82 -26.48 31.07
CA ARG A 362 -11.44 -25.16 30.87
C ARG A 362 -12.73 -25.16 30.05
N ARG A 363 -12.96 -26.16 29.19
CA ARG A 363 -14.20 -26.29 28.40
C ARG A 363 -15.35 -26.97 29.16
N ARG A 364 -15.15 -27.36 30.43
CA ARG A 364 -16.16 -28.04 31.24
C ARG A 364 -16.61 -27.26 32.48
N SER A 365 -16.56 -25.93 32.45
CA SER A 365 -17.27 -25.11 33.44
C SER A 365 -18.61 -24.64 32.87
N PRO A 366 -19.74 -25.27 33.25
CA PRO A 366 -21.03 -24.63 33.17
C PRO A 366 -21.30 -23.86 34.47
N ARG A 367 -21.69 -22.59 34.29
CA ARG A 367 -22.26 -21.58 35.20
C ARG A 367 -21.36 -20.37 35.40
#